data_AF-A0A0T6BE39-F1
#
_entry.id   AF-A0A0T6BE39-F1
#
_cell.length_a   1.000
_cell.length_b   1.000
_cell.length_c   1.000
_cell.angle_alpha   90.00
_cell.angle_beta   90.00
_cell.angle_gamma   90.00
#
_symmetry.space_group_name_H-M   'P 1'
#
loop_
_entity.id
_entity.type
_entity.pdbx_description
1 polymer ?
#
loop_
_entity_poly.entity_id
_entity_poly.type
_entity_poly.pdbx_seq_one_letter_code
_entity_poly.pdbx_strand_id
1 'polypeptide(L)'
;INMALMGTVLKVNSILPSILGMISNALPFLYPGITDLFLRVKVKDLLFNGVTLYCNAPEIESVCMVLKAAQPVSMKLAENEQDFIFSLFGAYNDSLLGPMNMTRGLTNTTRGELVSYQDSEELDFWNDGVCNMINGSDSGLFFPMKEPAREVYSFIPEVCRSIVLDFDKKLKVHGIEFYRYATTESALSHSGPNKCFCDQVDDDEYECPAEGLLDLDPCLKVPILMSNPHFYLGDKKLLDYADGLEPVQKLHESFLIIEPKTATPLKGAKRTQMNVEIKQLSRFPLMKNMSEGIFPILWVEERAVLPDDLVKLLSDSFSKIAVLEYLKWILIIGGIILMLVSFGMVIYQERLMCFSDSGKAKINTTTVFTTRNASLPPFNTSVVYPRDGINLTESFSTNQNNNAAGNTKNKPVEERVQDVVL
;
A
#
# COMPACT_ATOMS: atom_id res chain seq x y z
N ILE A 1 -30.76 -8.73 6.05
CA ILE A 1 -31.06 -9.57 4.85
C ILE A 1 -30.43 -10.95 5.05
N ASN A 2 -31.03 -12.02 4.54
CA ASN A 2 -30.45 -13.37 4.55
C ASN A 2 -29.39 -13.45 3.45
N MET A 3 -28.14 -13.20 3.81
CA MET A 3 -27.02 -13.15 2.86
C MET A 3 -26.77 -14.48 2.16
N ALA A 4 -26.83 -15.59 2.89
CA ALA A 4 -26.60 -16.92 2.33
C ALA A 4 -27.61 -17.21 1.22
N LEU A 5 -28.88 -16.97 1.51
CA LEU A 5 -29.96 -17.15 0.54
C LEU A 5 -29.81 -16.21 -0.66
N MET A 6 -29.61 -14.92 -0.40
CA MET A 6 -29.45 -13.93 -1.47
C MET A 6 -28.26 -14.29 -2.37
N GLY A 7 -27.15 -14.71 -1.76
CA GLY A 7 -25.96 -15.14 -2.47
C GLY A 7 -26.22 -16.31 -3.40
N THR A 8 -26.89 -17.36 -2.90
CA THR A 8 -27.27 -18.51 -3.72
C THR A 8 -28.20 -18.12 -4.86
N VAL A 9 -29.22 -17.30 -4.60
CA VAL A 9 -30.22 -16.91 -5.61
C VAL A 9 -29.59 -16.06 -6.71
N LEU A 10 -28.78 -15.07 -6.36
CA LEU A 10 -28.08 -14.22 -7.33
C LEU A 10 -27.09 -15.03 -8.16
N LYS A 11 -26.30 -15.89 -7.52
CA LYS A 11 -25.32 -16.73 -8.23
C LYS A 11 -26.00 -17.69 -9.21
N VAL A 12 -27.10 -18.32 -8.78
CA VAL A 12 -27.82 -19.23 -9.67
C VAL A 12 -28.55 -18.47 -10.78
N ASN A 13 -29.08 -17.28 -10.52
CA ASN A 13 -29.63 -16.44 -11.58
C ASN A 13 -28.58 -16.09 -12.64
N SER A 14 -27.33 -15.83 -12.22
CA SER A 14 -26.21 -15.53 -13.13
C SER A 14 -25.81 -16.74 -13.97
N ILE A 15 -25.70 -17.94 -13.38
CA ILE A 15 -25.20 -19.13 -14.09
C ILE A 15 -26.33 -19.86 -14.86
N LEU A 16 -27.47 -20.12 -14.21
CA LEU A 16 -28.57 -20.93 -14.74
C LEU A 16 -29.95 -20.31 -14.38
N PRO A 17 -30.35 -19.20 -15.03
CA PRO A 17 -31.63 -18.56 -14.73
C PRO A 17 -32.88 -19.44 -14.98
N SER A 18 -32.74 -20.55 -15.71
CA SER A 18 -33.81 -21.52 -15.96
C SER A 18 -34.17 -22.35 -14.71
N ILE A 19 -33.24 -22.59 -13.79
CA ILE A 19 -33.47 -23.43 -12.60
C ILE A 19 -33.91 -22.65 -11.36
N LEU A 20 -34.04 -21.33 -11.44
CA LEU A 20 -34.47 -20.49 -10.31
C LEU A 20 -35.79 -20.91 -9.68
N GLY A 21 -36.74 -21.41 -10.50
CA GLY A 21 -38.01 -21.93 -9.99
C GLY A 21 -37.83 -23.16 -9.11
N MET A 22 -36.83 -24.00 -9.39
CA MET A 22 -36.49 -25.15 -8.56
C MET A 22 -35.96 -24.71 -7.20
N ILE A 23 -35.08 -23.71 -7.16
CA ILE A 23 -34.57 -23.13 -5.90
C ILE A 23 -35.70 -22.54 -5.08
N SER A 24 -36.62 -21.81 -5.72
CA SER A 24 -37.80 -21.27 -5.04
C SER A 24 -38.61 -22.36 -4.32
N ASN A 25 -38.75 -23.54 -4.92
CA ASN A 25 -39.47 -24.66 -4.31
C ASN A 25 -38.63 -25.36 -3.22
N ALA A 26 -37.30 -25.28 -3.30
CA ALA A 26 -36.38 -25.84 -2.32
C ALA A 26 -36.27 -24.99 -1.02
N LEU A 27 -36.56 -23.69 -1.08
CA LEU A 27 -36.37 -22.76 0.05
C LEU A 27 -36.99 -23.22 1.37
N PRO A 28 -38.25 -23.71 1.42
CA PRO A 28 -38.86 -24.07 2.70
C PRO A 28 -38.17 -25.27 3.36
N PHE A 29 -37.44 -26.07 2.58
CA PHE A 29 -36.65 -27.20 3.08
C PHE A 29 -35.27 -26.74 3.54
N LEU A 30 -34.60 -25.89 2.75
CA LEU A 30 -33.28 -25.32 3.09
C LEU A 30 -33.33 -24.41 4.33
N TYR A 31 -34.41 -23.62 4.44
CA TYR A 31 -34.67 -22.67 5.51
C TYR A 31 -36.10 -22.86 6.05
N PRO A 32 -36.29 -23.80 6.99
CA PRO A 32 -37.61 -24.05 7.58
C PRO A 32 -38.22 -22.78 8.18
N GLY A 33 -39.47 -22.48 7.79
CA GLY A 33 -40.20 -21.30 8.27
C GLY A 33 -39.83 -19.98 7.59
N ILE A 34 -39.10 -20.02 6.48
CA ILE A 34 -38.82 -18.82 5.69
C ILE A 34 -40.12 -18.19 5.15
N THR A 35 -40.29 -16.90 5.41
CA THR A 35 -41.45 -16.11 4.97
C THR A 35 -41.03 -14.88 4.17
N ASP A 36 -39.86 -14.32 4.47
CA ASP A 36 -39.26 -13.20 3.77
C ASP A 36 -37.74 -13.44 3.57
N LEU A 37 -37.08 -12.49 2.91
CA LEU A 37 -35.64 -12.52 2.65
C LEU A 37 -34.81 -11.99 3.81
N PHE A 38 -35.42 -11.65 4.94
CA PHE A 38 -34.73 -11.18 6.11
C PHE A 38 -34.54 -12.33 7.11
N LEU A 39 -33.41 -12.26 7.80
CA LEU A 39 -33.03 -13.25 8.78
C LEU A 39 -32.70 -12.52 10.07
N ARG A 40 -33.29 -12.98 11.18
CA ARG A 40 -32.96 -12.50 12.52
C ARG A 40 -32.11 -13.57 13.22
N VAL A 41 -30.83 -13.26 13.38
CA VAL A 41 -29.84 -14.14 14.01
C VAL A 41 -29.00 -13.35 15.00
N LYS A 42 -28.30 -14.06 15.89
CA LYS A 42 -27.31 -13.42 16.76
C LYS A 42 -26.11 -12.99 15.91
N VAL A 43 -25.49 -11.88 16.29
CA VAL A 43 -24.27 -11.37 15.63
C VAL A 43 -23.18 -12.45 15.60
N LYS A 44 -22.98 -13.16 16.71
CA LYS A 44 -21.98 -14.26 16.78
C LYS A 44 -22.26 -15.37 15.75
N ASP A 45 -23.53 -15.67 15.49
CA ASP A 45 -23.91 -16.71 14.54
C ASP A 45 -23.72 -16.23 13.10
N LEU A 46 -24.10 -14.99 12.78
CA LEU A 46 -23.86 -14.41 11.46
C LEU A 46 -22.37 -14.32 11.11
N LEU A 47 -21.55 -13.89 12.08
CA LEU A 47 -20.14 -13.64 11.86
C LEU A 47 -19.29 -14.92 11.92
N PHE A 48 -19.54 -15.82 12.88
CA PHE A 48 -18.58 -16.89 13.20
C PHE A 48 -19.19 -18.28 13.34
N ASN A 49 -20.18 -18.49 14.22
CA ASN A 49 -20.71 -19.86 14.45
C ASN A 49 -21.43 -20.40 13.21
N GLY A 50 -22.08 -19.49 12.50
CA GLY A 50 -22.82 -19.71 11.27
C GLY A 50 -24.31 -19.95 11.43
N VAL A 51 -24.99 -19.88 10.30
CA VAL A 51 -26.42 -20.14 10.10
C VAL A 51 -26.56 -21.42 9.29
N THR A 52 -27.35 -22.36 9.80
CA THR A 52 -27.52 -23.67 9.17
C THR A 52 -28.45 -23.60 7.96
N LEU A 53 -28.05 -24.24 6.87
CA LEU A 53 -28.86 -24.63 5.72
C LEU A 53 -29.11 -26.13 5.82
N TYR A 54 -30.38 -26.53 5.83
CA TYR A 54 -30.76 -27.92 6.04
C TYR A 54 -30.86 -28.68 4.71
N CYS A 55 -30.25 -29.86 4.65
CA CYS A 55 -30.22 -30.73 3.47
C CYS A 55 -30.80 -32.12 3.76
N ASN A 56 -31.79 -32.18 4.66
CA ASN A 56 -32.39 -33.41 5.16
C ASN A 56 -33.58 -33.93 4.34
N ALA A 57 -34.05 -33.17 3.34
CA ALA A 57 -35.23 -33.52 2.55
C ALA A 57 -34.86 -34.09 1.17
N PRO A 58 -35.47 -35.20 0.73
CA PRO A 58 -35.16 -35.84 -0.55
C PRO A 58 -35.49 -34.94 -1.75
N GLU A 59 -36.44 -34.02 -1.62
CA GLU A 59 -36.85 -33.08 -2.67
C GLU A 59 -35.73 -32.10 -3.08
N ILE A 60 -34.74 -31.88 -2.20
CA ILE A 60 -33.64 -30.92 -2.42
C ILE A 60 -32.27 -31.60 -2.54
N GLU A 61 -32.22 -32.93 -2.63
CA GLU A 61 -30.96 -33.70 -2.69
C GLU A 61 -30.05 -33.22 -3.83
N SER A 62 -30.62 -32.98 -5.01
CA SER A 62 -29.91 -32.43 -6.18
C SER A 62 -29.35 -31.02 -5.95
N VAL A 63 -30.08 -30.16 -5.23
CA VAL A 63 -29.61 -28.80 -4.87
C VAL A 63 -28.44 -28.90 -3.90
N CYS A 64 -28.54 -29.75 -2.89
CA CYS A 64 -27.49 -29.99 -1.90
C CYS A 64 -26.23 -30.62 -2.52
N MET A 65 -26.39 -31.49 -3.53
CA MET A 65 -25.27 -32.04 -4.30
C MET A 65 -24.51 -30.94 -5.06
N VAL A 66 -25.23 -30.02 -5.69
CA VAL A 66 -24.61 -28.86 -6.38
C VAL A 66 -23.91 -27.94 -5.38
N LEU A 67 -24.55 -27.65 -4.23
CA LEU A 67 -23.93 -26.84 -3.17
C LEU A 67 -22.64 -27.47 -2.65
N LYS A 68 -22.58 -28.80 -2.52
CA LYS A 68 -21.37 -29.52 -2.13
C LYS A 68 -20.25 -29.39 -3.17
N ALA A 69 -20.59 -29.40 -4.45
CA ALA A 69 -19.62 -29.31 -5.55
C ALA A 69 -19.11 -27.88 -5.77
N ALA A 70 -19.96 -26.87 -5.54
CA ALA A 70 -19.67 -25.45 -5.76
C ALA A 70 -19.67 -24.65 -4.45
N GLN A 71 -19.18 -25.26 -3.37
CA GLN A 71 -19.21 -24.67 -2.03
C GLN A 71 -18.32 -23.40 -1.96
N PRO A 72 -18.88 -22.23 -1.59
CA PRO A 72 -18.09 -21.00 -1.45
C PRO A 72 -17.28 -21.02 -0.14
N VAL A 73 -16.28 -20.14 -0.05
CA VAL A 73 -15.40 -20.02 1.14
C VAL A 73 -16.16 -19.65 2.41
N SER A 74 -17.29 -18.94 2.29
CA SER A 74 -18.16 -18.53 3.40
C SER A 74 -19.04 -19.66 3.96
N MET A 75 -18.96 -20.87 3.39
CA MET A 75 -19.78 -22.01 3.76
C MET A 75 -18.90 -23.20 4.14
N LYS A 76 -19.31 -23.96 5.17
CA LYS A 76 -18.70 -25.23 5.57
C LYS A 76 -19.75 -26.31 5.76
N LEU A 77 -19.35 -27.58 5.67
CA LEU A 77 -20.22 -28.70 6.05
C LEU A 77 -20.42 -28.69 7.58
N ALA A 78 -21.63 -29.01 8.01
CA ALA A 78 -21.95 -29.27 9.41
C ALA A 78 -21.35 -30.62 9.86
N GLU A 79 -21.33 -30.85 11.17
CA GLU A 79 -20.78 -32.08 11.77
C GLU A 79 -21.51 -33.36 11.31
N ASN A 80 -22.75 -33.24 10.85
CA ASN A 80 -23.52 -34.36 10.30
C ASN A 80 -23.18 -34.69 8.83
N GLU A 81 -22.23 -33.96 8.21
CA GLU A 81 -21.78 -34.10 6.82
C GLU A 81 -22.88 -33.97 5.75
N GLN A 82 -24.05 -33.49 6.14
CA GLN A 82 -25.23 -33.31 5.27
C GLN A 82 -25.61 -31.84 5.15
N ASP A 83 -25.73 -31.15 6.29
CA ASP A 83 -26.13 -29.76 6.33
C ASP A 83 -24.94 -28.83 6.06
N PHE A 84 -25.23 -27.59 5.69
CA PHE A 84 -24.23 -26.56 5.49
C PHE A 84 -24.38 -25.46 6.53
N ILE A 85 -23.26 -24.82 6.86
CA ILE A 85 -23.19 -23.71 7.80
C ILE A 85 -22.58 -22.53 7.07
N PHE A 86 -23.35 -21.46 6.93
CA PHE A 86 -22.88 -20.19 6.37
C PHE A 86 -22.44 -19.24 7.47
N SER A 87 -21.27 -18.63 7.33
CA SER A 87 -20.78 -17.58 8.23
C SER A 87 -19.88 -16.64 7.45
N LEU A 88 -19.88 -15.34 7.77
CA LEU A 88 -19.03 -14.38 7.07
C LEU A 88 -17.54 -14.60 7.30
N PHE A 89 -17.15 -14.83 8.56
CA PHE A 89 -15.76 -14.90 8.98
C PHE A 89 -15.38 -16.25 9.58
N GLY A 90 -16.30 -17.22 9.67
CA GLY A 90 -16.04 -18.50 10.34
C GLY A 90 -14.95 -19.34 9.67
N ALA A 91 -14.75 -19.21 8.35
CA ALA A 91 -13.65 -19.87 7.63
C ALA A 91 -12.27 -19.25 7.88
N TYR A 92 -12.23 -18.01 8.41
CA TYR A 92 -10.99 -17.31 8.72
C TYR A 92 -10.48 -17.60 10.14
N ASN A 93 -11.30 -18.21 10.99
CA ASN A 93 -10.90 -18.55 12.34
C ASN A 93 -9.91 -19.73 12.34
N ASP A 94 -8.76 -19.54 12.96
CA ASP A 94 -7.65 -20.51 13.01
C ASP A 94 -7.12 -20.94 11.63
N SER A 95 -7.27 -20.10 10.61
CA SER A 95 -6.74 -20.34 9.26
C SER A 95 -5.59 -19.39 8.91
N LEU A 96 -4.84 -19.75 7.87
CA LEU A 96 -3.73 -18.97 7.34
C LEU A 96 -4.06 -18.58 5.89
N LEU A 97 -3.99 -17.30 5.57
CA LEU A 97 -4.21 -16.81 4.20
C LEU A 97 -2.98 -16.99 3.30
N GLY A 98 -1.79 -17.09 3.90
CA GLY A 98 -0.52 -17.24 3.18
C GLY A 98 -0.24 -18.67 2.65
N PRO A 99 1.01 -18.94 2.23
CA PRO A 99 2.22 -18.17 2.53
C PRO A 99 2.36 -16.86 1.73
N MET A 100 3.08 -15.90 2.31
CA MET A 100 3.50 -14.65 1.64
C MET A 100 5.03 -14.56 1.66
N ASN A 101 5.62 -14.26 0.52
CA ASN A 101 7.05 -13.98 0.42
C ASN A 101 7.26 -12.48 0.35
N MET A 102 8.18 -11.97 1.17
CA MET A 102 8.47 -10.53 1.27
C MET A 102 9.97 -10.26 1.20
N THR A 103 10.31 -9.11 0.65
CA THR A 103 11.69 -8.62 0.57
C THR A 103 12.23 -8.32 1.97
N ARG A 104 13.41 -8.90 2.28
CA ARG A 104 14.08 -8.71 3.58
C ARG A 104 14.93 -7.43 3.64
N GLY A 105 15.31 -6.88 2.49
CA GLY A 105 16.20 -5.72 2.38
C GLY A 105 17.67 -5.99 2.73
N LEU A 106 18.17 -7.22 2.50
CA LEU A 106 19.59 -7.56 2.75
C LEU A 106 20.52 -7.08 1.63
N THR A 107 20.06 -7.17 0.38
CA THR A 107 20.84 -6.84 -0.83
C THR A 107 20.41 -5.52 -1.47
N ASN A 108 19.15 -5.14 -1.31
CA ASN A 108 18.57 -3.87 -1.76
C ASN A 108 17.94 -3.13 -0.57
N THR A 109 17.80 -1.81 -0.63
CA THR A 109 17.14 -1.03 0.41
C THR A 109 15.61 -1.23 0.46
N THR A 110 15.05 -1.96 -0.51
CA THR A 110 13.63 -2.35 -0.54
C THR A 110 13.40 -3.53 0.41
N ARG A 111 12.71 -3.26 1.51
CA ARG A 111 12.21 -4.26 2.46
C ARG A 111 10.71 -4.08 2.64
N GLY A 112 10.03 -5.15 3.02
CA GLY A 112 8.58 -5.12 3.30
C GLY A 112 7.70 -5.13 2.05
N GLU A 113 8.28 -5.21 0.85
CA GLU A 113 7.53 -5.40 -0.39
C GLU A 113 7.22 -6.89 -0.59
N LEU A 114 5.98 -7.21 -0.95
CA LEU A 114 5.55 -8.55 -1.30
C LEU A 114 6.14 -8.96 -2.65
N VAL A 115 6.57 -10.22 -2.73
CA VAL A 115 7.11 -10.85 -3.93
C VAL A 115 6.12 -11.88 -4.47
N SER A 116 5.50 -12.65 -3.59
CA SER A 116 4.50 -13.63 -3.99
C SER A 116 3.49 -13.92 -2.87
N TYR A 117 2.30 -14.36 -3.27
CA TYR A 117 1.22 -14.83 -2.42
C TYR A 117 0.79 -16.21 -2.89
N GLN A 118 0.72 -17.18 -1.97
CA GLN A 118 0.36 -18.58 -2.28
C GLN A 118 1.18 -19.15 -3.46
N ASP A 119 2.50 -18.93 -3.41
CA ASP A 119 3.47 -19.37 -4.41
C ASP A 119 3.31 -18.75 -5.82
N SER A 120 2.47 -17.72 -5.98
CA SER A 120 2.30 -16.97 -7.22
C SER A 120 2.75 -15.51 -7.09
N GLU A 121 3.46 -15.00 -8.09
CA GLU A 121 3.91 -13.60 -8.17
C GLU A 121 2.81 -12.64 -8.66
N GLU A 122 1.74 -13.19 -9.23
CA GLU A 122 0.55 -12.48 -9.68
C GLU A 122 -0.72 -13.23 -9.27
N LEU A 123 -1.83 -12.50 -9.18
CA LEU A 123 -3.16 -13.07 -8.96
C LEU A 123 -3.71 -13.61 -10.29
N ASP A 124 -4.77 -14.41 -10.21
CA ASP A 124 -5.47 -14.97 -11.37
C ASP A 124 -6.97 -14.69 -11.36
N PHE A 125 -7.40 -13.72 -10.52
CA PHE A 125 -8.80 -13.40 -10.32
C PHE A 125 -9.35 -12.36 -11.30
N TRP A 126 -8.50 -11.50 -11.85
CA TRP A 126 -8.89 -10.33 -12.64
C TRP A 126 -8.54 -10.48 -14.12
N ASN A 127 -9.13 -9.64 -14.98
CA ASN A 127 -9.08 -9.81 -16.44
C ASN A 127 -7.75 -9.37 -17.09
N ASP A 128 -6.95 -8.52 -16.45
CA ASP A 128 -5.67 -8.01 -16.96
C ASP A 128 -4.54 -8.26 -15.94
N GLY A 129 -3.32 -8.48 -16.45
CA GLY A 129 -2.10 -8.61 -15.64
C GLY A 129 -1.87 -7.43 -14.69
N VAL A 130 -2.23 -6.20 -15.06
CA VAL A 130 -2.07 -5.03 -14.17
C VAL A 130 -2.93 -5.14 -12.91
N CYS A 131 -4.18 -5.58 -13.03
CA CYS A 131 -5.07 -5.79 -11.88
C CYS A 131 -4.67 -6.99 -11.02
N ASN A 132 -3.96 -7.94 -11.62
CA ASN A 132 -3.41 -9.11 -10.95
C ASN A 132 -2.06 -8.85 -10.25
N MET A 133 -1.49 -7.64 -10.33
CA MET A 133 -0.24 -7.33 -9.65
C MET A 133 -0.38 -7.28 -8.12
N ILE A 134 0.56 -7.95 -7.44
CA ILE A 134 0.72 -7.89 -5.98
C ILE A 134 1.71 -6.76 -5.66
N ASN A 135 1.18 -5.57 -5.39
CA ASN A 135 1.96 -4.36 -5.16
C ASN A 135 2.03 -4.00 -3.67
N GLY A 136 3.19 -3.49 -3.25
CA GLY A 136 3.38 -2.94 -1.92
C GLY A 136 3.55 -4.01 -0.84
N SER A 137 3.01 -3.78 0.34
CA SER A 137 3.23 -4.63 1.52
C SER A 137 1.96 -5.30 2.03
N ASP A 138 2.09 -6.11 3.08
CA ASP A 138 0.99 -6.67 3.88
C ASP A 138 0.34 -5.64 4.83
N SER A 139 0.64 -4.34 4.68
CA SER A 139 0.30 -3.26 5.61
C SER A 139 1.04 -3.24 6.96
N GLY A 140 1.88 -4.24 7.25
CA GLY A 140 2.62 -4.34 8.52
C GLY A 140 3.98 -3.65 8.49
N LEU A 141 4.65 -3.67 7.33
CA LEU A 141 5.95 -3.06 7.13
C LEU A 141 6.06 -2.48 5.72
N PHE A 142 6.61 -1.28 5.59
CA PHE A 142 6.80 -0.63 4.30
C PHE A 142 8.30 -0.45 3.99
N PHE A 143 8.59 0.18 2.85
CA PHE A 143 9.94 0.58 2.52
C PHE A 143 10.33 1.87 3.25
N PRO A 144 11.58 2.01 3.75
CA PRO A 144 12.08 3.25 4.31
C PRO A 144 12.02 4.42 3.32
N MET A 145 11.51 5.56 3.78
CA MET A 145 11.26 6.75 2.96
C MET A 145 12.04 7.94 3.50
N LYS A 146 12.91 8.54 2.68
CA LYS A 146 13.55 9.82 3.06
C LYS A 146 12.56 10.98 2.92
N GLU A 147 11.81 10.98 1.83
CA GLU A 147 10.71 11.90 1.54
C GLU A 147 9.43 11.09 1.31
N PRO A 148 8.24 11.68 1.51
CA PRO A 148 7.00 10.95 1.32
C PRO A 148 6.87 10.51 -0.14
N ALA A 149 6.66 9.20 -0.35
CA ALA A 149 6.19 8.70 -1.63
C ALA A 149 4.79 9.29 -1.91
N ARG A 150 4.46 9.50 -3.19
CA ARG A 150 3.14 9.98 -3.61
C ARG A 150 2.03 9.04 -3.15
N GLU A 151 2.27 7.74 -3.31
CA GLU A 151 1.34 6.68 -3.02
C GLU A 151 2.08 5.49 -2.42
N VAL A 152 1.37 4.71 -1.61
CA VAL A 152 1.83 3.43 -1.09
C VAL A 152 0.74 2.38 -1.35
N TYR A 153 1.16 1.15 -1.60
CA TYR A 153 0.24 0.03 -1.84
C TYR A 153 0.23 -0.91 -0.65
N SER A 154 -0.94 -1.51 -0.43
CA SER A 154 -1.12 -2.59 0.52
C SER A 154 -1.93 -3.69 -0.14
N PHE A 155 -1.35 -4.89 -0.21
CA PHE A 155 -2.06 -6.08 -0.65
C PHE A 155 -2.96 -6.59 0.48
N ILE A 156 -4.25 -6.70 0.20
CA ILE A 156 -5.26 -7.15 1.16
C ILE A 156 -5.89 -8.44 0.61
N PRO A 157 -5.45 -9.63 1.09
CA PRO A 157 -5.93 -10.91 0.58
C PRO A 157 -7.45 -11.07 0.68
N GLU A 158 -8.07 -10.52 1.74
CA GLU A 158 -9.50 -10.59 1.98
C GLU A 158 -10.33 -9.80 0.95
N VAL A 159 -9.69 -8.86 0.26
CA VAL A 159 -10.28 -8.03 -0.82
C VAL A 159 -9.72 -8.45 -2.19
N CYS A 160 -8.81 -9.44 -2.21
CA CYS A 160 -8.23 -10.05 -3.40
C CYS A 160 -7.50 -9.08 -4.36
N ARG A 161 -6.93 -8.00 -3.83
CA ARG A 161 -6.12 -7.06 -4.63
C ARG A 161 -5.23 -6.16 -3.79
N SER A 162 -4.36 -5.45 -4.48
CA SER A 162 -3.59 -4.32 -3.94
C SER A 162 -4.44 -3.06 -3.91
N ILE A 163 -4.48 -2.39 -2.75
CA ILE A 163 -5.18 -1.12 -2.54
C ILE A 163 -4.15 0.00 -2.39
N VAL A 164 -4.40 1.12 -3.08
CA VAL A 164 -3.55 2.31 -3.05
C VAL A 164 -4.00 3.28 -1.95
N LEU A 165 -3.01 3.91 -1.30
CA LEU A 165 -3.20 4.99 -0.34
C LEU A 165 -2.35 6.18 -0.79
N ASP A 166 -2.98 7.34 -0.96
CA ASP A 166 -2.32 8.58 -1.39
C ASP A 166 -1.76 9.35 -0.18
N PHE A 167 -0.64 10.04 -0.39
CA PHE A 167 -0.07 10.92 0.62
C PHE A 167 -1.02 12.08 0.94
N ASP A 168 -1.38 12.21 2.22
CA ASP A 168 -2.21 13.29 2.75
C ASP A 168 -1.32 14.41 3.31
N LYS A 169 -0.53 14.11 4.35
CA LYS A 169 0.27 15.12 5.07
C LYS A 169 1.39 14.57 5.94
N LYS A 170 2.33 15.45 6.28
CA LYS A 170 3.34 15.21 7.32
C LYS A 170 2.74 15.50 8.70
N LEU A 171 3.07 14.65 9.67
CA LEU A 171 2.66 14.76 11.08
C LEU A 171 3.89 14.76 11.98
N LYS A 172 3.77 15.31 13.19
CA LYS A 172 4.80 15.20 14.22
C LYS A 172 4.19 14.73 15.53
N VAL A 173 4.72 13.64 16.09
CA VAL A 173 4.28 13.08 17.38
C VAL A 173 5.54 12.79 18.22
N HIS A 174 5.60 13.30 19.44
CA HIS A 174 6.78 13.20 20.32
C HIS A 174 8.12 13.55 19.65
N GLY A 175 8.11 14.57 18.77
CA GLY A 175 9.29 15.03 18.04
C GLY A 175 9.71 14.16 16.85
N ILE A 176 9.00 13.05 16.59
CA ILE A 176 9.21 12.17 15.43
C ILE A 176 8.29 12.62 14.30
N GLU A 177 8.83 12.66 13.08
CA GLU A 177 8.07 12.93 11.86
C GLU A 177 7.38 11.65 11.36
N PHE A 178 6.14 11.77 10.91
CA PHE A 178 5.36 10.67 10.32
C PHE A 178 4.71 11.14 9.02
N TYR A 179 4.44 10.21 8.12
CA TYR A 179 3.70 10.45 6.89
C TYR A 179 2.34 9.79 6.97
N ARG A 180 1.29 10.58 6.76
CA ARG A 180 -0.09 10.10 6.69
C ARG A 180 -0.46 9.84 5.25
N TYR A 181 -1.03 8.67 5.02
CA TYR A 181 -1.61 8.21 3.77
C TYR A 181 -3.09 7.89 3.99
N ALA A 182 -3.94 8.11 2.99
CA ALA A 182 -5.37 7.87 3.07
C ALA A 182 -5.93 7.36 1.74
N THR A 183 -7.04 6.64 1.78
CA THR A 183 -7.76 6.27 0.56
C THR A 183 -8.41 7.50 -0.08
N THR A 184 -8.31 7.58 -1.40
CA THR A 184 -9.05 8.54 -2.24
C THR A 184 -9.96 7.76 -3.20
N GLU A 185 -10.69 8.46 -4.07
CA GLU A 185 -11.53 7.85 -5.10
C GLU A 185 -10.74 6.85 -5.98
N SER A 186 -9.42 7.03 -6.12
CA SER A 186 -8.55 6.15 -6.89
C SER A 186 -8.51 4.70 -6.38
N ALA A 187 -8.77 4.48 -5.08
CA ALA A 187 -8.65 3.18 -4.44
C ALA A 187 -9.67 2.15 -4.96
N LEU A 188 -10.88 2.62 -5.31
CA LEU A 188 -12.00 1.81 -5.79
C LEU A 188 -12.61 2.40 -7.07
N SER A 189 -11.80 3.09 -7.88
CA SER A 189 -12.27 3.63 -9.15
C SER A 189 -12.34 2.56 -10.24
N HIS A 190 -13.12 2.81 -11.28
CA HIS A 190 -13.21 1.95 -12.47
C HIS A 190 -12.64 2.59 -13.73
N SER A 191 -11.75 3.56 -13.55
CA SER A 191 -11.16 4.34 -14.63
C SER A 191 -9.69 4.02 -14.86
N GLY A 192 -9.22 4.29 -16.09
CA GLY A 192 -7.82 4.06 -16.47
C GLY A 192 -7.37 2.61 -16.23
N PRO A 193 -6.28 2.37 -15.49
CA PRO A 193 -5.75 1.03 -15.24
C PRO A 193 -6.64 0.18 -14.33
N ASN A 194 -7.63 0.76 -13.64
CA ASN A 194 -8.51 0.00 -12.74
C ASN A 194 -9.72 -0.64 -13.46
N LYS A 195 -9.88 -0.46 -14.78
CA LYS A 195 -10.99 -1.07 -15.53
C LYS A 195 -11.02 -2.59 -15.46
N CYS A 196 -9.85 -3.22 -15.33
CA CYS A 196 -9.72 -4.67 -15.28
C CYS A 196 -10.23 -5.32 -13.98
N PHE A 197 -10.64 -4.52 -12.98
CA PHE A 197 -11.37 -5.01 -11.80
C PHE A 197 -12.87 -5.20 -12.05
N CYS A 198 -13.34 -4.81 -13.24
CA CYS A 198 -14.70 -5.02 -13.70
C CYS A 198 -14.82 -6.26 -14.57
N ASP A 199 -16.03 -6.77 -14.72
CA ASP A 199 -16.29 -7.90 -15.59
C ASP A 199 -16.11 -7.51 -17.05
N GLN A 200 -15.34 -8.31 -17.79
CA GLN A 200 -15.14 -8.12 -19.22
C GLN A 200 -16.29 -8.81 -19.97
N VAL A 201 -17.09 -8.03 -20.69
CA VAL A 201 -18.24 -8.53 -21.45
C VAL A 201 -17.85 -8.83 -22.90
N ASP A 202 -17.00 -7.99 -23.50
CA ASP A 202 -16.42 -8.15 -24.83
C ASP A 202 -14.94 -7.70 -24.83
N ASP A 203 -14.21 -7.90 -25.93
CA ASP A 203 -12.75 -7.65 -26.04
C ASP A 203 -12.30 -6.26 -25.54
N ASP A 204 -13.16 -5.23 -25.61
CA ASP A 204 -12.90 -3.86 -25.14
C ASP A 204 -14.03 -3.28 -24.24
N GLU A 205 -15.02 -4.08 -23.84
CA GLU A 205 -16.17 -3.61 -23.07
C GLU A 205 -16.17 -4.22 -21.66
N TYR A 206 -16.13 -3.33 -20.66
CA TYR A 206 -16.17 -3.69 -19.24
C TYR A 206 -17.50 -3.25 -18.64
N GLU A 207 -18.19 -4.18 -17.98
CA GLU A 207 -19.35 -3.88 -17.15
C GLU A 207 -18.90 -3.76 -15.69
N CYS A 208 -18.91 -2.52 -15.20
CA CYS A 208 -18.48 -2.19 -13.86
C CYS A 208 -19.68 -1.98 -12.94
N PRO A 209 -19.55 -2.31 -11.64
CA PRO A 209 -20.48 -1.82 -10.65
C PRO A 209 -20.37 -0.28 -10.53
N ALA A 210 -21.21 0.33 -9.70
CA ALA A 210 -21.09 1.77 -9.45
C ALA A 210 -19.71 2.12 -8.86
N GLU A 211 -19.18 3.29 -9.21
CA GLU A 211 -17.90 3.78 -8.69
C GLU A 211 -17.84 3.72 -7.16
N GLY A 212 -16.70 3.30 -6.62
CA GLY A 212 -16.51 3.07 -5.18
C GLY A 212 -17.00 1.71 -4.68
N LEU A 213 -17.44 0.83 -5.58
CA LEU A 213 -17.70 -0.59 -5.31
C LEU A 213 -16.60 -1.47 -5.90
N LEU A 214 -16.44 -2.67 -5.36
CA LEU A 214 -15.57 -3.72 -5.92
C LEU A 214 -16.30 -5.05 -5.82
N ASP A 215 -16.42 -5.79 -6.91
CA ASP A 215 -17.00 -7.12 -6.89
C ASP A 215 -16.00 -8.16 -6.40
N LEU A 216 -16.36 -8.90 -5.34
CA LEU A 216 -15.55 -9.97 -4.79
C LEU A 216 -15.94 -11.36 -5.33
N ASP A 217 -16.96 -11.45 -6.19
CA ASP A 217 -17.36 -12.72 -6.82
C ASP A 217 -16.22 -13.42 -7.59
N PRO A 218 -15.35 -12.71 -8.35
CA PRO A 218 -14.26 -13.35 -9.08
C PRO A 218 -13.31 -14.17 -8.18
N CYS A 219 -13.03 -13.68 -6.97
CA CYS A 219 -12.10 -14.31 -6.04
C CYS A 219 -12.78 -15.18 -4.98
N LEU A 220 -13.79 -14.65 -4.29
CA LEU A 220 -14.44 -15.32 -3.15
C LEU A 220 -15.63 -16.19 -3.56
N LYS A 221 -16.05 -16.13 -4.84
CA LYS A 221 -17.21 -16.85 -5.40
C LYS A 221 -18.51 -16.56 -4.66
N VAL A 222 -18.65 -15.33 -4.17
CA VAL A 222 -19.84 -14.82 -3.48
C VAL A 222 -20.23 -13.46 -4.07
N PRO A 223 -21.53 -13.16 -4.23
CA PRO A 223 -21.99 -11.89 -4.81
C PRO A 223 -21.98 -10.79 -3.74
N ILE A 224 -20.79 -10.47 -3.23
CA ILE A 224 -20.54 -9.41 -2.25
C ILE A 224 -19.80 -8.28 -2.96
N LEU A 225 -20.36 -7.08 -2.84
CA LEU A 225 -19.73 -5.85 -3.30
C LEU A 225 -19.06 -5.16 -2.10
N MET A 226 -17.75 -4.96 -2.17
CA MET A 226 -17.00 -4.21 -1.17
C MET A 226 -17.08 -2.70 -1.46
N SER A 227 -17.17 -1.88 -0.42
CA SER A 227 -17.05 -0.41 -0.51
C SER A 227 -16.37 0.16 0.73
N ASN A 228 -16.11 1.48 0.76
CA ASN A 228 -15.88 2.15 2.03
C ASN A 228 -17.20 2.22 2.85
N PRO A 229 -17.14 2.40 4.19
CA PRO A 229 -18.33 2.56 5.01
C PRO A 229 -19.22 3.71 4.59
N HIS A 230 -20.52 3.48 4.65
CA HIS A 230 -21.58 4.40 4.20
C HIS A 230 -21.35 4.92 2.77
N PHE A 231 -20.71 4.12 1.91
CA PHE A 231 -20.32 4.49 0.54
C PHE A 231 -19.48 5.76 0.45
N TYR A 232 -18.63 6.03 1.46
CA TYR A 232 -17.65 7.11 1.40
C TYR A 232 -16.77 6.98 0.12
N LEU A 233 -16.58 8.09 -0.61
CA LEU A 233 -15.91 8.13 -1.93
C LEU A 233 -16.58 7.33 -3.06
N GLY A 234 -17.80 6.81 -2.84
CA GLY A 234 -18.58 6.13 -3.88
C GLY A 234 -19.53 7.06 -4.64
N ASP A 235 -20.18 6.50 -5.66
CA ASP A 235 -21.22 7.17 -6.43
C ASP A 235 -22.38 7.59 -5.50
N LYS A 236 -22.83 8.85 -5.63
CA LYS A 236 -23.89 9.42 -4.78
C LYS A 236 -25.21 8.65 -4.87
N LYS A 237 -25.50 8.02 -6.01
CA LYS A 237 -26.72 7.21 -6.20
C LYS A 237 -26.82 6.03 -5.23
N LEU A 238 -25.69 5.59 -4.65
CA LEU A 238 -25.66 4.50 -3.66
C LEU A 238 -26.32 4.90 -2.35
N LEU A 239 -26.40 6.20 -2.06
CA LEU A 239 -27.02 6.73 -0.84
C LEU A 239 -28.56 6.73 -0.93
N ASP A 240 -29.13 6.65 -2.12
CA ASP A 240 -30.57 6.80 -2.34
C ASP A 240 -31.36 5.51 -2.04
N TYR A 241 -30.68 4.36 -1.97
CA TYR A 241 -31.34 3.06 -1.82
C TYR A 241 -31.72 2.72 -0.37
N ALA A 242 -30.91 3.14 0.61
CA ALA A 242 -31.09 2.78 2.01
C ALA A 242 -31.01 4.01 2.92
N ASP A 243 -32.01 4.17 3.79
CA ASP A 243 -32.04 5.22 4.79
C ASP A 243 -30.96 5.03 5.86
N GLY A 244 -30.38 6.13 6.36
CA GLY A 244 -29.39 6.13 7.44
C GLY A 244 -27.92 6.10 6.98
N LEU A 245 -27.68 6.23 5.68
CA LEU A 245 -26.34 6.36 5.12
C LEU A 245 -25.81 7.81 5.25
N GLU A 246 -24.67 7.99 5.92
CA GLU A 246 -24.04 9.30 6.10
C GLU A 246 -22.52 9.17 5.91
N PRO A 247 -21.98 9.40 4.70
CA PRO A 247 -20.55 9.31 4.46
C PRO A 247 -19.79 10.45 5.14
N VAL A 248 -19.14 10.18 6.27
CA VAL A 248 -18.30 11.13 7.00
C VAL A 248 -16.83 10.74 6.89
N GLN A 249 -16.01 11.58 6.27
CA GLN A 249 -14.58 11.33 6.06
C GLN A 249 -13.87 10.86 7.34
N LYS A 250 -13.98 11.60 8.44
CA LYS A 250 -13.30 11.28 9.72
C LYS A 250 -13.64 9.87 10.25
N LEU A 251 -14.85 9.39 9.99
CA LEU A 251 -15.34 8.10 10.48
C LEU A 251 -15.14 6.96 9.49
N HIS A 252 -15.14 7.25 8.19
CA HIS A 252 -15.23 6.22 7.14
C HIS A 252 -14.01 6.16 6.22
N GLU A 253 -13.05 7.09 6.33
CA GLU A 253 -11.80 7.03 5.56
C GLU A 253 -10.89 5.90 6.06
N SER A 254 -10.31 5.12 5.15
CA SER A 254 -9.19 4.24 5.50
C SER A 254 -7.90 5.05 5.47
N PHE A 255 -7.02 4.85 6.45
CA PHE A 255 -5.78 5.61 6.53
C PHE A 255 -4.65 4.82 7.19
N LEU A 256 -3.44 5.30 6.95
CA LEU A 256 -2.21 4.75 7.49
C LEU A 256 -1.24 5.88 7.85
N ILE A 257 -0.59 5.79 9.01
CA ILE A 257 0.42 6.74 9.46
C ILE A 257 1.71 5.97 9.67
N ILE A 258 2.74 6.31 8.90
CA ILE A 258 4.00 5.56 8.83
C ILE A 258 5.14 6.43 9.38
N GLU A 259 6.03 5.82 10.17
CA GLU A 259 7.30 6.45 10.51
C GLU A 259 8.31 6.21 9.38
N PRO A 260 8.89 7.26 8.77
CA PRO A 260 9.66 7.15 7.53
C PRO A 260 10.94 6.32 7.62
N LYS A 261 11.66 6.34 8.75
CA LYS A 261 12.99 5.70 8.85
C LYS A 261 12.88 4.19 9.03
N THR A 262 11.98 3.76 9.90
CA THR A 262 11.70 2.35 10.21
C THR A 262 10.63 1.79 9.28
N ALA A 263 9.86 2.64 8.60
CA ALA A 263 8.77 2.25 7.71
C ALA A 263 7.70 1.40 8.40
N THR A 264 7.54 1.58 9.70
CA THR A 264 6.52 0.89 10.48
C THR A 264 5.29 1.79 10.65
N PRO A 265 4.08 1.21 10.60
CA PRO A 265 2.87 1.92 10.96
C PRO A 265 2.89 2.35 12.44
N LEU A 266 2.67 3.64 12.69
CA LEU A 266 2.31 4.16 14.00
C LEU A 266 0.84 3.86 14.30
N LYS A 267 -0.02 4.13 13.33
CA LYS A 267 -1.47 4.03 13.47
C LYS A 267 -2.09 3.82 12.11
N GLY A 268 -3.04 2.91 12.01
CA GLY A 268 -3.82 2.69 10.79
C GLY A 268 -5.22 2.22 11.11
N ALA A 269 -6.14 2.51 10.21
CA ALA A 269 -7.48 1.96 10.22
C ALA A 269 -7.84 1.54 8.79
N LYS A 270 -8.08 0.24 8.61
CA LYS A 270 -8.69 -0.30 7.38
C LYS A 270 -10.19 -0.39 7.64
N ARG A 271 -10.97 0.22 6.78
CA ARG A 271 -12.43 0.32 6.90
C ARG A 271 -13.07 -0.14 5.61
N THR A 272 -13.86 -1.20 5.70
CA THR A 272 -14.54 -1.80 4.55
C THR A 272 -15.98 -2.09 4.89
N GLN A 273 -16.84 -2.06 3.88
CA GLN A 273 -18.26 -2.35 3.97
C GLN A 273 -18.60 -3.45 2.98
N MET A 274 -19.42 -4.40 3.44
CA MET A 274 -19.96 -5.48 2.64
C MET A 274 -21.37 -5.15 2.24
N ASN A 275 -21.64 -5.25 0.94
CA ASN A 275 -22.93 -4.94 0.35
C ASN A 275 -23.38 -6.10 -0.53
N VAL A 276 -24.68 -6.15 -0.79
CA VAL A 276 -25.28 -7.09 -1.74
C VAL A 276 -26.15 -6.32 -2.73
N GLU A 277 -26.06 -6.67 -4.00
CA GLU A 277 -26.94 -6.13 -5.02
C GLU A 277 -28.29 -6.84 -4.99
N ILE A 278 -29.37 -6.08 -4.80
CA ILE A 278 -30.74 -6.58 -4.85
C ILE A 278 -31.27 -6.36 -6.26
N LYS A 279 -31.67 -7.44 -6.93
CA LYS A 279 -32.31 -7.43 -8.26
C LYS A 279 -33.74 -7.93 -8.17
N GLN A 280 -34.64 -7.44 -9.02
CA GLN A 280 -35.97 -8.01 -9.13
C GLN A 280 -35.91 -9.29 -9.96
N LEU A 281 -36.26 -10.42 -9.33
CA LEU A 281 -36.29 -11.71 -10.01
C LEU A 281 -37.73 -12.19 -10.17
N SER A 282 -38.28 -12.03 -11.37
CA SER A 282 -39.68 -12.41 -11.68
C SER A 282 -40.00 -13.88 -11.41
N ARG A 283 -38.99 -14.76 -11.52
CA ARG A 283 -39.08 -16.21 -11.28
C ARG A 283 -38.85 -16.62 -9.83
N PHE A 284 -38.56 -15.67 -8.94
CA PHE A 284 -38.31 -15.92 -7.53
C PHE A 284 -39.29 -15.09 -6.69
N PRO A 285 -40.38 -15.69 -6.17
CA PRO A 285 -41.50 -14.98 -5.56
C PRO A 285 -41.11 -13.97 -4.47
N LEU A 286 -40.12 -14.29 -3.63
CA LEU A 286 -39.67 -13.41 -2.55
C LEU A 286 -38.96 -12.14 -3.06
N MET A 287 -38.38 -12.16 -4.26
CA MET A 287 -37.64 -11.03 -4.86
C MET A 287 -38.44 -10.30 -5.95
N LYS A 288 -39.62 -10.81 -6.32
CA LYS A 288 -40.42 -10.29 -7.43
C LYS A 288 -40.83 -8.82 -7.29
N ASN A 289 -41.06 -8.35 -6.06
CA ASN A 289 -41.56 -7.01 -5.74
C ASN A 289 -40.56 -6.17 -4.91
N MET A 290 -39.28 -6.51 -4.91
CA MET A 290 -38.26 -5.75 -4.17
C MET A 290 -37.78 -4.54 -4.96
N SER A 291 -37.33 -3.47 -4.30
CA SER A 291 -36.61 -2.39 -4.99
C SER A 291 -35.23 -2.89 -5.44
N GLU A 292 -34.75 -2.43 -6.58
CA GLU A 292 -33.39 -2.75 -7.06
C GLU A 292 -32.37 -1.74 -6.55
N GLY A 293 -31.20 -2.22 -6.13
CA GLY A 293 -30.12 -1.37 -5.64
C GLY A 293 -29.15 -2.09 -4.72
N ILE A 294 -28.20 -1.34 -4.17
CA ILE A 294 -27.10 -1.89 -3.36
C ILE A 294 -27.46 -1.77 -1.88
N PHE A 295 -27.66 -2.91 -1.23
CA PHE A 295 -28.02 -2.97 0.19
C PHE A 295 -26.77 -3.16 1.06
N PRO A 296 -26.46 -2.21 1.96
CA PRO A 296 -25.34 -2.34 2.89
C PRO A 296 -25.70 -3.34 4.00
N ILE A 297 -24.80 -4.27 4.30
CA ILE A 297 -25.05 -5.30 5.32
C ILE A 297 -24.36 -4.95 6.63
N LEU A 298 -23.04 -4.75 6.56
CA LEU A 298 -22.22 -4.33 7.69
C LEU A 298 -20.93 -3.69 7.18
N TRP A 299 -20.28 -2.94 8.06
CA TRP A 299 -18.92 -2.48 7.84
C TRP A 299 -18.05 -2.85 9.03
N VAL A 300 -16.75 -2.98 8.77
CA VAL A 300 -15.74 -3.42 9.74
C VAL A 300 -14.63 -2.38 9.79
N GLU A 301 -14.10 -2.14 10.99
CA GLU A 301 -12.85 -1.41 11.20
C GLU A 301 -11.81 -2.36 11.78
N GLU A 302 -10.71 -2.55 11.05
CA GLU A 302 -9.49 -3.11 11.59
C GLU A 302 -8.56 -1.95 11.93
N ARG A 303 -8.26 -1.76 13.22
CA ARG A 303 -7.43 -0.66 13.71
C ARG A 303 -6.20 -1.19 14.42
N ALA A 304 -5.05 -0.66 14.04
CA ALA A 304 -3.80 -0.85 14.75
C ALA A 304 -3.28 0.50 15.25
N VAL A 305 -2.84 0.55 16.51
CA VAL A 305 -2.21 1.73 17.12
C VAL A 305 -1.01 1.23 17.89
N LEU A 306 0.16 1.83 17.64
CA LEU A 306 1.36 1.55 18.39
C LEU A 306 1.22 2.16 19.81
N PRO A 307 1.35 1.35 20.88
CA PRO A 307 1.30 1.83 22.25
C PRO A 307 2.30 2.95 22.55
N ASP A 308 1.92 3.91 23.41
CA ASP A 308 2.72 5.10 23.73
C ASP A 308 4.10 4.78 24.31
N ASP A 309 4.24 3.70 25.07
CA ASP A 309 5.51 3.25 25.63
C ASP A 309 6.49 2.84 24.51
N LEU A 310 6.00 2.18 23.45
CA LEU A 310 6.78 1.86 22.27
C LEU A 310 7.09 3.10 21.44
N VAL A 311 6.15 4.04 21.31
CA VAL A 311 6.38 5.33 20.63
C VAL A 311 7.47 6.13 21.35
N LYS A 312 7.44 6.15 22.68
CA LYS A 312 8.46 6.81 23.50
C LYS A 312 9.81 6.12 23.37
N LEU A 313 9.83 4.78 23.38
CA LEU A 313 11.06 4.01 23.15
C LEU A 313 11.67 4.33 21.77
N LEU A 314 10.85 4.47 20.73
CA LEU A 314 11.29 4.91 19.41
C LEU A 314 11.88 6.33 19.45
N SER A 315 11.20 7.26 20.12
CA SER A 315 11.66 8.66 20.27
C SER A 315 13.01 8.74 21.01
N ASP A 316 13.14 8.02 22.12
CA ASP A 316 14.38 7.94 22.90
C ASP A 316 15.52 7.33 22.08
N SER A 317 15.22 6.30 21.26
CA SER A 317 16.19 5.65 20.39
C SER A 317 16.68 6.61 19.30
N PHE A 318 15.77 7.33 18.63
CA PHE A 318 16.14 8.35 17.64
C PHE A 318 16.92 9.51 18.25
N SER A 319 16.57 9.94 19.46
CA SER A 319 17.30 10.97 20.18
C SER A 319 18.74 10.54 20.47
N LYS A 320 18.95 9.29 20.93
CA LYS A 320 20.29 8.74 21.17
C LYS A 320 21.11 8.65 19.88
N ILE A 321 20.50 8.19 18.79
CA ILE A 321 21.16 8.12 17.47
C ILE A 321 21.58 9.53 17.01
N ALA A 322 20.72 10.53 17.16
CA ALA A 322 21.05 11.91 16.83
C ALA A 322 22.22 12.45 17.67
N VAL A 323 22.23 12.19 18.99
CA VAL A 323 23.35 12.59 19.87
C VAL A 323 24.67 11.96 19.41
N LEU A 324 24.67 10.67 19.08
CA LEU A 324 25.85 9.99 18.55
C LEU A 324 26.32 10.58 17.22
N GLU A 325 25.39 10.99 16.36
CA GLU A 325 25.73 11.64 15.10
C GLU A 325 26.37 13.02 15.31
N TYR A 326 25.86 13.84 16.23
CA TYR A 326 26.51 15.10 16.59
C TYR A 326 27.89 14.87 17.19
N LEU A 327 28.04 13.90 18.10
CA LEU A 327 29.33 13.56 18.71
C LEU A 327 30.36 13.12 17.66
N LYS A 328 29.95 12.29 16.68
CA LYS A 328 30.78 11.87 15.54
C LYS A 328 31.34 13.09 14.81
N TRP A 329 30.49 14.05 14.44
CA TRP A 329 30.93 15.25 13.72
C TRP A 329 31.82 16.16 14.57
N ILE A 330 31.55 16.31 15.87
CA ILE A 330 32.40 17.06 16.80
C ILE A 330 33.81 16.44 16.87
N LEU A 331 33.91 15.11 16.98
CA LEU A 331 35.20 14.42 17.02
C LEU A 331 35.98 14.55 15.72
N ILE A 332 35.31 14.45 14.56
CA ILE A 332 35.94 14.64 13.24
C ILE A 332 36.46 16.07 13.10
N ILE A 333 35.65 17.07 13.41
CA ILE A 333 36.04 18.49 13.31
C ILE A 333 37.18 18.79 14.29
N GLY A 334 37.09 18.28 15.53
CA GLY A 334 38.15 18.40 16.53
C GLY A 334 39.47 17.80 16.06
N GLY A 335 39.44 16.61 15.45
CA GLY A 335 40.61 15.96 14.86
C GLY A 335 41.23 16.78 13.72
N ILE A 336 40.41 17.35 12.83
CA ILE A 336 40.88 18.22 11.74
C ILE A 336 41.55 19.48 12.30
N ILE A 337 40.95 20.12 13.31
CA ILE A 337 41.53 21.31 13.95
C ILE A 337 42.88 20.97 14.59
N LEU A 338 42.97 19.87 15.33
CA LEU A 338 44.24 19.45 15.95
C LEU A 338 45.31 19.14 14.91
N MET A 339 44.96 18.51 13.78
CA MET A 339 45.88 18.30 12.67
C MET A 339 46.36 19.62 12.06
N LEU A 340 45.47 20.57 11.81
CA LEU A 340 45.83 21.89 11.29
C LEU A 340 46.72 22.67 12.25
N VAL A 341 46.45 22.60 13.56
CA VAL A 341 47.28 23.23 14.60
C VAL A 341 48.67 22.59 14.64
N SER A 342 48.74 21.25 14.65
CA SER A 342 50.01 20.51 14.61
C SER A 342 50.83 20.85 13.36
N PHE A 343 50.19 20.83 12.20
CA PHE A 343 50.82 21.20 10.93
C PHE A 343 51.32 22.66 10.93
N GLY A 344 50.51 23.59 11.46
CA GLY A 344 50.91 24.98 11.64
C GLY A 344 52.10 25.14 12.59
N MET A 345 52.14 24.39 13.69
CA MET A 345 53.27 24.39 14.62
C MET A 345 54.56 23.86 13.97
N VAL A 346 54.48 22.78 13.19
CA VAL A 346 55.63 22.24 12.45
C VAL A 346 56.15 23.25 11.43
N ILE A 347 55.26 23.88 10.64
CA ILE A 347 55.67 24.92 9.69
C ILE A 347 56.33 26.10 10.39
N TYR A 348 55.80 26.52 11.55
CA TYR A 348 56.36 27.60 12.36
C TYR A 348 57.75 27.25 12.90
N GLN A 349 57.94 26.02 13.40
CA GLN A 349 59.23 25.54 13.93
C GLN A 349 60.29 25.39 12.83
N GLU A 350 59.94 24.78 11.70
CA GLU A 350 60.86 24.54 10.58
C GLU A 350 61.09 25.81 9.72
N ARG A 351 60.46 26.94 10.05
CA ARG A 351 60.53 28.21 9.29
C ARG A 351 60.29 28.02 7.78
N LEU A 352 59.46 27.07 7.40
CA LEU A 352 59.17 26.75 5.99
C LEU A 352 58.39 27.88 5.28
N MET A 353 57.81 28.83 6.03
CA MET A 353 57.25 30.06 5.47
C MET A 353 58.29 31.19 5.43
N CYS A 354 59.14 31.18 4.40
CA CYS A 354 59.84 32.37 3.95
C CYS A 354 58.83 33.34 3.32
N PHE A 355 58.20 34.21 4.11
CA PHE A 355 57.77 35.47 3.54
C PHE A 355 59.04 36.21 3.17
N SER A 356 59.30 36.31 1.85
CA SER A 356 60.32 37.15 1.26
C SER A 356 60.35 38.48 2.00
N ASP A 357 61.41 38.69 2.77
CA ASP A 357 61.63 39.94 3.47
C ASP A 357 61.59 41.04 2.40
N SER A 358 60.75 42.06 2.59
CA SER A 358 60.73 43.23 1.72
C SER A 358 61.95 44.11 2.05
N GLY A 359 63.13 43.49 2.02
CA GLY A 359 64.41 44.14 2.05
C GLY A 359 64.57 44.91 0.75
N LYS A 360 64.49 46.24 0.85
CA LYS A 360 64.86 47.16 -0.24
C LYS A 360 66.26 46.82 -0.74
N ALA A 361 66.36 46.01 -1.79
CA ALA A 361 67.60 45.79 -2.50
C ALA A 361 67.98 47.11 -3.20
N LYS A 362 68.86 47.88 -2.56
CA LYS A 362 69.59 48.96 -3.25
C LYS A 362 70.50 48.29 -4.26
N ILE A 363 70.13 48.38 -5.53
CA ILE A 363 71.00 48.03 -6.65
C ILE A 363 72.11 49.08 -6.69
N ASN A 364 73.27 48.73 -6.15
CA ASN A 364 74.51 49.42 -6.48
C ASN A 364 75.12 48.71 -7.69
N THR A 365 74.91 49.34 -8.84
CA THR A 365 75.62 49.08 -10.07
C THR A 365 77.13 49.20 -9.84
N THR A 366 77.89 48.37 -10.55
CA THR A 366 79.33 48.47 -10.90
C THR A 366 80.28 47.51 -10.16
N THR A 367 80.51 46.34 -10.75
CA THR A 367 81.87 45.85 -11.07
C THR A 367 81.79 44.84 -12.21
N VAL A 368 82.81 44.86 -13.06
CA VAL A 368 82.82 44.43 -14.45
C VAL A 368 83.89 43.33 -14.65
N PHE A 369 83.56 42.34 -15.50
CA PHE A 369 84.36 41.24 -16.10
C PHE A 369 84.92 40.17 -15.13
N THR A 370 84.92 38.87 -15.45
CA THR A 370 85.49 38.24 -16.65
C THR A 370 84.79 36.94 -17.05
N THR A 371 84.62 36.72 -18.36
CA THR A 371 84.19 35.46 -18.97
C THR A 371 85.30 34.42 -18.99
N ARG A 372 84.99 33.17 -18.62
CA ARG A 372 85.71 31.99 -19.12
C ARG A 372 84.71 30.95 -19.59
N ASN A 373 84.79 30.66 -20.89
CA ASN A 373 84.12 29.55 -21.53
C ASN A 373 84.60 28.22 -20.95
N ALA A 374 83.66 27.36 -20.55
CA ALA A 374 83.91 25.94 -20.37
C ALA A 374 82.82 25.15 -21.10
N SER A 375 83.26 24.41 -22.11
CA SER A 375 82.50 23.49 -22.96
C SER A 375 81.95 22.30 -22.18
N LEU A 376 80.68 21.96 -22.43
CA LEU A 376 80.05 20.70 -22.03
C LEU A 376 80.29 19.61 -23.09
N PRO A 377 80.64 18.36 -22.70
CA PRO A 377 80.40 17.20 -23.54
C PRO A 377 79.09 16.46 -23.15
N PRO A 378 78.54 15.63 -24.06
CA PRO A 378 77.15 15.19 -24.04
C PRO A 378 76.98 13.81 -23.38
N PHE A 379 75.76 13.49 -22.91
CA PHE A 379 75.38 12.10 -22.63
C PHE A 379 73.91 11.80 -22.94
N ASN A 380 73.70 10.55 -23.34
CA ASN A 380 72.66 10.01 -24.21
C ASN A 380 71.62 9.18 -23.44
N THR A 381 70.38 9.10 -23.95
CA THR A 381 69.34 8.02 -23.91
C THR A 381 69.21 7.13 -22.66
N SER A 382 68.04 6.89 -22.05
CA SER A 382 66.78 6.28 -22.55
C SER A 382 65.84 6.13 -21.32
N VAL A 383 64.52 5.98 -21.41
CA VAL A 383 63.79 4.68 -21.35
C VAL A 383 62.32 4.89 -21.79
N VAL A 384 61.83 3.82 -22.43
CA VAL A 384 60.57 3.53 -23.12
C VAL A 384 59.33 3.47 -22.19
N TYR A 385 58.16 3.88 -22.69
CA TYR A 385 56.85 3.42 -22.22
C TYR A 385 56.09 2.74 -23.38
N PRO A 386 55.45 1.58 -23.19
CA PRO A 386 54.60 0.97 -24.21
C PRO A 386 53.19 1.59 -24.20
N ARG A 387 52.66 1.80 -25.41
CA ARG A 387 51.23 2.01 -25.73
C ARG A 387 50.65 0.66 -26.15
N ASP A 388 49.38 0.45 -25.79
CA ASP A 388 48.29 -0.13 -26.61
C ASP A 388 47.00 0.44 -25.96
N GLY A 389 46.05 1.15 -26.59
CA GLY A 389 45.29 0.95 -27.84
C GLY A 389 43.92 0.31 -27.46
N ILE A 390 42.70 0.64 -27.92
CA ILE A 390 42.10 1.52 -28.94
C ILE A 390 40.57 1.63 -28.64
N ASN A 391 39.95 2.79 -28.96
CA ASN A 391 38.56 3.17 -29.35
C ASN A 391 37.26 2.59 -28.73
N LEU A 392 36.27 3.46 -28.47
CA LEU A 392 35.17 3.80 -29.43
C LEU A 392 34.16 4.86 -28.89
N THR A 393 33.82 5.82 -29.77
CA THR A 393 32.52 6.53 -30.00
C THR A 393 31.91 7.43 -28.90
N GLU A 394 31.93 8.76 -29.06
CA GLU A 394 30.94 9.65 -29.75
C GLU A 394 29.75 10.05 -28.85
N SER A 395 29.71 11.31 -28.37
CA SER A 395 28.87 12.45 -28.86
C SER A 395 27.54 12.54 -28.05
N PHE A 396 27.10 13.65 -27.46
CA PHE A 396 26.74 14.94 -28.04
C PHE A 396 26.62 16.08 -26.99
N SER A 397 26.95 17.28 -27.47
CA SER A 397 26.64 18.67 -27.08
C SER A 397 25.78 19.01 -25.85
N THR A 398 26.34 19.89 -25.03
CA THR A 398 25.68 20.99 -24.31
C THR A 398 24.95 21.95 -25.26
N ASN A 399 23.73 22.35 -24.89
CA ASN A 399 23.07 23.55 -25.43
C ASN A 399 22.67 24.48 -24.28
N GLN A 400 23.02 25.76 -24.42
CA GLN A 400 22.52 26.89 -23.66
C GLN A 400 21.06 27.20 -24.05
N ASN A 401 20.20 27.57 -23.10
CA ASN A 401 19.54 28.89 -23.05
C ASN A 401 18.42 28.98 -21.99
N ASN A 402 18.55 30.03 -21.18
CA ASN A 402 17.55 31.03 -20.79
C ASN A 402 16.19 30.68 -20.15
N ASN A 403 15.95 31.47 -19.09
CA ASN A 403 14.70 32.11 -18.64
C ASN A 403 13.87 31.47 -17.51
N ALA A 404 13.76 32.29 -16.45
CA ALA A 404 12.53 32.76 -15.81
C ALA A 404 12.48 32.49 -14.30
N ALA A 405 12.82 33.53 -13.55
CA ALA A 405 12.54 33.66 -12.12
C ALA A 405 11.05 33.93 -11.90
N GLY A 406 10.41 33.11 -11.06
CA GLY A 406 9.06 33.33 -10.53
C GLY A 406 9.07 33.00 -9.05
N ASN A 407 9.04 34.05 -8.22
CA ASN A 407 9.18 33.99 -6.77
C ASN A 407 7.78 34.11 -6.15
N THR A 408 7.27 33.08 -5.47
CA THR A 408 6.11 33.20 -4.58
C THR A 408 6.39 32.53 -3.24
N LYS A 409 6.42 33.34 -2.19
CA LYS A 409 6.54 32.93 -0.79
C LYS A 409 5.14 32.55 -0.29
N ASN A 410 4.98 31.31 0.20
CA ASN A 410 3.88 30.96 1.10
C ASN A 410 4.46 30.51 2.45
N LYS A 411 4.04 31.19 3.53
CA LYS A 411 4.26 30.78 4.92
C LYS A 411 3.32 29.61 5.24
N PRO A 412 3.73 28.62 6.05
CA PRO A 412 2.79 27.68 6.62
C PRO A 412 2.16 28.27 7.89
N VAL A 413 0.84 28.14 7.98
CA VAL A 413 0.04 28.36 9.19
C VAL A 413 0.14 27.08 10.02
N GLU A 414 0.57 27.22 11.27
CA GLU A 414 0.70 26.13 12.24
C GLU A 414 -0.65 25.96 12.95
N GLU A 415 -1.46 24.99 12.51
CA GLU A 415 -2.71 24.63 13.17
C GLU A 415 -2.47 23.49 14.17
N ARG A 416 -2.69 23.81 15.44
CA ARG A 416 -2.44 22.97 16.60
C ARG A 416 -3.58 21.96 16.74
N VAL A 417 -3.33 20.70 16.38
CA VAL A 417 -4.29 19.59 16.60
C VAL A 417 -4.28 19.22 18.08
N GLN A 418 -5.06 19.94 18.87
CA GLN A 418 -5.67 19.40 20.09
C GLN A 418 -6.82 18.51 19.63
N ASP A 419 -6.58 17.20 19.59
CA ASP A 419 -7.54 16.11 19.81
C ASP A 419 -6.87 14.78 19.43
N VAL A 420 -5.77 14.50 20.13
CA VAL A 420 -5.30 13.13 20.34
C VAL A 420 -5.50 12.88 21.82
N VAL A 421 -6.73 12.50 22.18
CA VAL A 421 -6.95 11.82 23.46
C VAL A 421 -6.55 10.37 23.24
N LEU A 422 -5.63 9.96 24.10
CA LEU A 422 -4.96 8.66 24.19
C LEU A 422 -5.93 7.49 24.27
#